data_AF-A0A2T0WJA0-F1
#
_entry.id   AF-A0A2T0WJA0-F1
#
_cell.length_a   1.000
_cell.length_b   1.000
_cell.length_c   1.000
_cell.angle_alpha   90.00
_cell.angle_beta   90.00
_cell.angle_gamma   90.00
#
_symmetry.space_group_name_H-M   'P 1'
#
loop_
_entity.id
_entity.type
_entity.pdbx_description
1 polymer ?
#
loop_
_entity_poly.entity_id
_entity_poly.type
_entity_poly.pdbx_seq_one_letter_code
_entity_poly.pdbx_strand_id
1 'polypeptide(L)'
;MFAYHRGKHFSLLDMASNLFNCFRVKITKQSLHDRFSGKAVTFLKRCLDHIVARKIRYRGDTVLLEGFFNRIRIKDSTKFALPAAFACVYKGYGGACHNSSSMISIQYEYDFLSGQSLDLRLTNGVKNDQSDSADFTHDIQENDLFLRDLGYCTIKFLNMVNSGNAFFVSRLSPQSNIYPDQQSNDSLDARNCLNKLKKHNLEFMEVQAYIGKKERIPVRVVISLADAETYKKRLRKTSKQAKSAGNNVSDHSCFVRWDTQAKTS
;
A
#
# COMPACT_ATOMS: atom_id res chain seq x y z
N MET A 1 22.91 -4.74 -2.58
CA MET A 1 23.29 -4.67 -1.16
C MET A 1 23.40 -3.20 -0.76
N PHE A 2 22.27 -2.51 -0.56
CA PHE A 2 22.27 -1.15 -0.01
C PHE A 2 22.44 -1.28 1.51
N ALA A 3 23.70 -1.29 1.95
CA ALA A 3 24.04 -1.46 3.35
C ALA A 3 23.65 -0.20 4.13
N TYR A 4 22.51 -0.29 4.82
CA TYR A 4 21.99 0.67 5.82
C TYR A 4 23.03 1.05 6.90
N HIS A 5 24.13 0.30 7.01
CA HIS A 5 25.19 0.50 8.01
C HIS A 5 26.47 1.21 7.52
N ARG A 6 26.65 1.51 6.23
CA ARG A 6 27.91 2.11 5.73
C ARG A 6 27.92 3.64 5.63
N GLY A 7 26.77 4.30 5.72
CA GLY A 7 26.67 5.76 5.51
C GLY A 7 27.40 6.63 6.54
N LYS A 8 27.64 6.13 7.77
CA LYS A 8 28.37 6.89 8.81
C LYS A 8 29.89 6.98 8.57
N HIS A 9 30.45 6.19 7.65
CA HIS A 9 31.90 6.04 7.47
C HIS A 9 32.38 6.19 6.02
N PHE A 10 31.57 6.72 5.11
CA PHE A 10 31.97 6.91 3.71
C PHE A 10 32.06 8.40 3.37
N SER A 11 33.28 8.92 3.29
CA SER A 11 33.53 10.27 2.80
C SER A 11 33.43 10.32 1.26
N LEU A 12 33.30 11.52 0.71
CA LEU A 12 33.40 11.74 -0.74
C LEU A 12 34.74 11.24 -1.33
N LEU A 13 35.81 11.25 -0.52
CA LEU A 13 37.14 10.79 -0.91
C LEU A 13 37.18 9.26 -1.01
N ASP A 14 36.49 8.57 -0.10
CA ASP A 14 36.33 7.12 -0.15
C ASP A 14 35.51 6.69 -1.36
N MET A 15 34.46 7.44 -1.71
CA MET A 15 33.65 7.19 -2.92
C MET A 15 34.47 7.37 -4.20
N ALA A 16 35.27 8.44 -4.30
CA ALA A 16 36.14 8.66 -5.45
C ALA A 16 37.18 7.54 -5.60
N SER A 17 37.79 7.11 -4.49
CA SER A 17 38.73 5.98 -4.45
C SER A 17 38.06 4.67 -4.87
N ASN A 18 36.83 4.42 -4.41
CA ASN A 18 36.05 3.23 -4.79
C ASN A 18 35.74 3.21 -6.30
N LEU A 19 35.34 4.37 -6.87
CA LEU A 19 35.07 4.49 -8.30
C LEU A 19 36.31 4.18 -9.15
N PHE A 20 37.50 4.60 -8.70
CA PHE A 20 38.74 4.25 -9.38
C PHE A 20 39.09 2.76 -9.24
N ASN A 21 38.94 2.18 -8.05
CA ASN A 21 39.30 0.79 -7.81
C ASN A 21 38.38 -0.20 -8.53
N CYS A 22 37.07 0.05 -8.53
CA CYS A 22 36.08 -0.85 -9.11
C CYS A 22 35.86 -0.63 -10.61
N PHE A 23 35.98 0.62 -11.10
CA PHE A 23 35.58 0.99 -12.46
C PHE A 23 36.66 1.75 -13.24
N ARG A 24 37.84 1.99 -12.65
CA ARG A 24 38.94 2.79 -13.24
C ARG A 24 38.55 4.22 -13.60
N VAL A 25 37.49 4.75 -12.99
CA VAL A 25 37.02 6.13 -13.18
C VAL A 25 37.80 7.08 -12.27
N LYS A 26 38.61 7.97 -12.86
CA LYS A 26 39.30 9.04 -12.12
C LYS A 26 38.37 10.25 -11.95
N ILE A 27 38.00 10.57 -10.72
CA ILE A 27 37.16 11.72 -10.38
C ILE A 27 37.63 12.37 -9.09
N THR A 28 37.55 13.70 -9.00
CA THR A 28 37.89 14.43 -7.77
C THR A 28 36.70 14.46 -6.80
N LYS A 29 36.99 14.70 -5.51
CA LYS A 29 35.98 14.92 -4.47
C LYS A 29 34.96 15.99 -4.86
N GLN A 30 35.44 17.13 -5.39
CA GLN A 30 34.59 18.26 -5.77
C GLN A 30 33.70 17.90 -6.95
N SER A 31 34.27 17.32 -8.02
CA SER A 31 33.50 16.90 -9.19
C SER A 31 32.46 15.81 -8.88
N LEU A 32 32.70 14.99 -7.84
CA LEU A 32 31.69 14.04 -7.37
C LEU A 32 30.55 14.75 -6.62
N HIS A 33 30.88 15.72 -5.75
CA HIS A 33 29.88 16.52 -5.04
C HIS A 33 28.97 17.28 -6.00
N ASP A 34 29.53 17.90 -7.04
CA ASP A 34 28.79 18.67 -8.05
C ASP A 34 27.80 17.79 -8.85
N ARG A 35 28.03 16.48 -8.89
CA ARG A 35 27.11 15.52 -9.52
C ARG A 35 25.90 15.20 -8.65
N PHE A 36 25.90 15.49 -7.35
CA PHE A 36 24.73 15.36 -6.49
C PHE A 36 23.74 16.50 -6.73
N SER A 37 23.05 16.41 -7.86
CA SER A 37 22.10 17.40 -8.35
C SER A 37 20.72 16.78 -8.57
N GLY A 38 19.72 17.64 -8.77
CA GLY A 38 18.38 17.19 -9.19
C GLY A 38 18.40 16.34 -10.46
N LYS A 39 19.33 16.63 -11.39
CA LYS A 39 19.51 15.81 -12.62
C LYS A 39 19.95 14.38 -12.29
N ALA A 40 20.86 14.20 -11.34
CA ALA A 40 21.28 12.86 -10.91
C ALA A 40 20.16 12.10 -10.20
N VAL A 41 19.35 12.79 -9.39
CA VAL A 41 18.14 12.19 -8.79
C VAL A 41 17.18 11.73 -9.89
N THR A 42 16.89 12.56 -10.89
CA THR A 42 16.02 12.18 -12.02
C THR A 42 16.58 11.01 -12.81
N PHE A 43 17.90 10.99 -13.06
CA PHE A 43 18.56 9.88 -13.73
C PHE A 43 18.42 8.57 -12.94
N LEU A 44 18.71 8.59 -11.64
CA LEU A 44 18.56 7.41 -10.78
C LEU A 44 17.10 6.93 -10.69
N LYS A 45 16.13 7.86 -10.64
CA LYS A 45 14.70 7.52 -10.68
C LYS A 45 14.35 6.78 -11.98
N ARG A 46 14.78 7.29 -13.14
CA ARG A 46 14.54 6.64 -14.44
C ARG A 46 15.22 5.28 -14.55
N CYS A 47 16.45 5.14 -14.04
CA CYS A 47 17.15 3.87 -14.00
C CYS A 47 16.41 2.85 -13.12
N LEU A 48 15.95 3.29 -11.94
CA LEU A 48 15.18 2.45 -11.04
C LEU A 48 13.87 2.00 -11.69
N ASP A 49 13.11 2.94 -12.25
CA ASP A 49 11.86 2.68 -12.98
C ASP A 49 12.06 1.61 -14.08
N HIS A 50 13.06 1.80 -14.94
CA HIS A 50 13.38 0.85 -16.01
C HIS A 50 13.77 -0.55 -15.51
N ILE A 51 14.53 -0.63 -14.41
CA ILE A 51 14.95 -1.90 -13.83
C ILE A 51 13.75 -2.61 -13.18
N VAL A 52 12.95 -1.87 -12.41
CA VAL A 52 11.79 -2.41 -11.68
C VAL A 52 10.76 -2.93 -12.66
N ALA A 53 10.44 -2.17 -13.71
CA ALA A 53 9.50 -2.59 -14.74
C ALA A 53 9.87 -3.95 -15.36
N ARG A 54 11.16 -4.16 -15.65
CA ARG A 54 11.67 -5.43 -16.21
C ARG A 54 11.67 -6.60 -15.21
N LYS A 55 11.80 -6.30 -13.92
CA LYS A 55 11.85 -7.31 -12.85
C LYS A 55 10.47 -7.75 -12.40
N ILE A 56 9.50 -6.84 -12.42
CA ILE A 56 8.14 -7.09 -11.93
C ILE A 56 7.20 -7.57 -13.04
N ARG A 57 7.51 -7.30 -14.32
CA ARG A 57 6.71 -7.75 -15.46
C ARG A 57 6.34 -9.22 -15.30
N TYR A 58 5.03 -9.47 -15.26
CA TYR A 58 4.48 -10.81 -15.17
C TYR A 58 4.87 -11.62 -16.40
N ARG A 59 5.26 -12.88 -16.17
CA ARG A 59 5.73 -13.82 -17.21
C ARG A 59 4.86 -15.06 -17.36
N GLY A 60 3.72 -15.09 -16.66
CA GLY A 60 2.75 -16.17 -16.82
C GLY A 60 1.83 -15.92 -18.02
N ASP A 61 0.84 -16.78 -18.16
CA ASP A 61 -0.21 -16.62 -19.16
C ASP A 61 -1.11 -15.44 -18.79
N THR A 62 -1.11 -14.41 -19.63
CA THR A 62 -1.93 -13.20 -19.45
C THR A 62 -3.23 -13.24 -20.23
N VAL A 63 -3.47 -14.26 -21.08
CA VAL A 63 -4.63 -14.28 -22.01
C VAL A 63 -5.95 -14.11 -21.28
N LEU A 64 -6.13 -14.83 -20.16
CA LEU A 64 -7.35 -14.69 -19.36
C LEU A 64 -7.45 -13.30 -18.72
N LEU A 65 -6.35 -12.78 -18.17
CA LEU A 65 -6.35 -11.50 -17.46
C LEU A 65 -6.59 -10.32 -18.42
N GLU A 66 -5.95 -10.32 -19.58
CA GLU A 66 -6.10 -9.32 -20.64
C GLU A 66 -7.50 -9.39 -21.28
N GLY A 67 -8.16 -10.55 -21.24
CA GLY A 67 -9.55 -10.69 -21.67
C GLY A 67 -10.56 -10.00 -20.75
N PHE A 68 -10.22 -9.80 -19.46
CA PHE A 68 -11.10 -9.15 -18.48
C PHE A 68 -10.66 -7.73 -18.10
N PHE A 69 -9.35 -7.46 -18.09
CA PHE A 69 -8.80 -6.22 -17.57
C PHE A 69 -7.83 -5.57 -18.55
N ASN A 70 -8.00 -4.26 -18.72
CA ASN A 70 -7.09 -3.45 -19.53
C ASN A 70 -5.74 -3.25 -18.82
N ARG A 71 -5.79 -3.02 -17.49
CA ARG A 71 -4.61 -2.83 -16.64
C ARG A 71 -4.87 -3.41 -15.26
N ILE A 72 -3.84 -3.96 -14.63
CA ILE A 72 -3.90 -4.42 -13.24
C ILE A 72 -2.97 -3.56 -12.40
N ARG A 73 -3.53 -2.56 -11.72
CA ARG A 73 -2.79 -1.55 -10.98
C ARG A 73 -2.55 -1.97 -9.55
N ILE A 74 -1.28 -2.15 -9.19
CA ILE A 74 -0.85 -2.49 -7.84
C ILE A 74 -0.13 -1.29 -7.25
N LYS A 75 -0.59 -0.82 -6.09
CA LYS A 75 0.03 0.30 -5.36
C LYS A 75 0.48 -0.14 -3.98
N ASP A 76 1.71 0.20 -3.63
CA ASP A 76 2.27 -0.02 -2.30
C ASP A 76 3.20 1.13 -1.87
N SER A 77 3.43 1.27 -0.57
CA SER A 77 4.47 2.17 -0.05
C SER A 77 5.45 1.47 0.86
N THR A 78 6.67 1.99 0.85
CA THR A 78 7.71 1.57 1.78
C THR A 78 8.33 2.81 2.42
N LYS A 79 8.42 2.80 3.74
CA LYS A 79 9.00 3.89 4.54
C LYS A 79 10.29 3.44 5.20
N PHE A 80 11.29 4.31 5.23
CA PHE A 80 12.52 4.06 5.98
C PHE A 80 13.10 5.36 6.56
N ALA A 81 13.79 5.23 7.69
CA ALA A 81 14.37 6.35 8.39
C ALA A 81 15.61 6.89 7.66
N LEU A 82 15.80 8.20 7.74
CA LEU A 82 16.98 8.90 7.23
C LEU A 82 17.76 9.56 8.39
N PRO A 83 19.05 9.90 8.19
CA PRO A 83 19.78 10.73 9.14
C PRO A 83 19.05 12.05 9.43
N ALA A 84 19.15 12.53 10.66
CA ALA A 84 18.46 13.76 11.11
C ALA A 84 18.77 15.00 10.25
N ALA A 85 19.94 15.03 9.59
CA ALA A 85 20.33 16.09 8.67
C ALA A 85 19.34 16.29 7.49
N PHE A 86 18.55 15.26 7.14
CA PHE A 86 17.55 15.33 6.07
C PHE A 86 16.17 15.80 6.53
N ALA A 87 15.98 16.13 7.81
CA ALA A 87 14.66 16.46 8.36
C ALA A 87 14.01 17.70 7.72
N CYS A 88 14.81 18.63 7.19
CA CYS A 88 14.31 19.81 6.49
C CYS A 88 13.66 19.48 5.13
N VAL A 89 14.09 18.40 4.47
CA VAL A 89 13.56 17.95 3.18
C VAL A 89 12.54 16.83 3.37
N TYR A 90 12.88 15.83 4.19
CA TYR A 90 12.08 14.64 4.45
C TYR A 90 11.65 14.59 5.90
N LYS A 91 10.51 15.21 6.21
CA LYS A 91 9.98 15.27 7.57
C LYS A 91 9.55 13.88 8.06
N GLY A 92 10.06 13.47 9.22
CA GLY A 92 9.61 12.29 9.96
C GLY A 92 8.55 12.61 11.02
N TYR A 93 8.06 11.59 11.71
CA TYR A 93 7.01 11.71 12.72
C TYR A 93 7.43 12.52 13.96
N GLY A 94 8.73 12.61 14.25
CA GLY A 94 9.27 13.22 15.47
C GLY A 94 9.04 12.38 16.73
N GLY A 95 9.67 12.77 17.84
CA GLY A 95 9.52 12.13 19.15
C GLY A 95 10.81 11.55 19.75
N ALA A 96 10.70 10.91 20.92
CA ALA A 96 11.83 10.42 21.74
C ALA A 96 12.60 9.22 21.14
N CYS A 97 12.14 8.66 20.02
CA CYS A 97 12.83 7.56 19.35
C CYS A 97 13.96 8.10 18.45
N HIS A 98 15.19 7.60 18.64
CA HIS A 98 16.33 7.95 17.79
C HIS A 98 16.00 7.71 16.30
N ASN A 99 16.33 8.67 15.43
CA ASN A 99 16.05 8.69 13.98
C ASN A 99 14.57 8.87 13.56
N SER A 100 13.69 9.38 14.43
CA SER A 100 12.30 9.69 14.08
C SER A 100 12.09 11.06 13.40
N SER A 101 13.12 11.92 13.37
CA SER A 101 13.03 13.29 12.86
C SER A 101 13.03 13.38 11.33
N SER A 102 13.66 12.43 10.63
CA SER A 102 13.66 12.36 9.17
C SER A 102 13.28 10.97 8.67
N MET A 103 12.32 10.94 7.75
CA MET A 103 11.82 9.69 7.16
C MET A 103 11.33 9.95 5.75
N ILE A 104 11.68 9.04 4.85
CA ILE A 104 11.24 9.06 3.46
C ILE A 104 10.28 7.90 3.22
N SER A 105 9.30 8.15 2.35
CA SER A 105 8.31 7.19 1.89
C SER A 105 8.37 7.10 0.38
N ILE A 106 8.60 5.89 -0.13
CA ILE A 106 8.49 5.58 -1.55
C ILE A 106 7.06 5.14 -1.81
N GLN A 107 6.35 5.88 -2.66
CA GLN A 107 5.04 5.52 -3.19
C GLN A 107 5.27 4.94 -4.58
N TYR A 108 4.85 3.70 -4.80
CA TYR A 108 5.02 3.03 -6.09
C TYR A 108 3.71 2.41 -6.56
N GLU A 109 3.30 2.78 -7.77
CA GLU A 109 2.20 2.14 -8.49
C GLU A 109 2.69 1.68 -9.85
N TYR A 110 2.27 0.48 -10.25
CA TYR A 110 2.63 -0.10 -11.54
C TYR A 110 1.47 -0.92 -12.10
N ASP A 111 1.47 -1.09 -13.41
CA ASP A 111 0.63 -2.08 -14.08
C ASP A 111 1.34 -3.44 -14.07
N PHE A 112 0.69 -4.43 -13.47
CA PHE A 112 1.20 -5.79 -13.30
C PHE A 112 1.34 -6.54 -14.63
N LEU A 113 0.45 -6.29 -15.60
CA LEU A 113 0.48 -6.98 -16.89
C LEU A 113 1.68 -6.52 -17.74
N SER A 114 1.81 -5.21 -17.98
CA SER A 114 2.92 -4.67 -18.76
C SER A 114 4.23 -4.54 -17.97
N GLY A 115 4.15 -4.42 -16.64
CA GLY A 115 5.24 -4.02 -15.76
C GLY A 115 5.49 -2.51 -15.76
N GLN A 116 4.72 -1.70 -16.49
CA GLN A 116 4.93 -0.25 -16.59
C GLN A 116 4.74 0.43 -15.23
N SER A 117 5.69 1.27 -14.82
CA SER A 117 5.46 2.16 -13.67
C SER A 117 4.46 3.26 -14.04
N LEU A 118 3.48 3.44 -13.17
CA LEU A 118 2.45 4.47 -13.27
C LEU A 118 2.75 5.62 -12.30
N ASP A 119 3.33 5.31 -11.13
CA ASP A 119 3.75 6.28 -10.14
C ASP A 119 5.02 5.82 -9.42
N LEU A 120 6.03 6.69 -9.32
CA LEU A 120 7.23 6.47 -8.51
C LEU A 120 7.61 7.79 -7.84
N ARG A 121 7.08 8.01 -6.63
CA ARG A 121 7.29 9.24 -5.88
C ARG A 121 8.01 9.01 -4.56
N LEU A 122 8.83 10.00 -4.22
CA LEU A 122 9.45 10.12 -2.91
C LEU A 122 8.68 11.18 -2.14
N THR A 123 8.16 10.80 -0.98
CA THR A 123 7.33 11.65 -0.12
C THR A 123 7.84 11.64 1.31
N ASN A 124 7.36 12.57 2.12
CA ASN A 124 7.70 12.64 3.54
C ASN A 124 7.08 11.46 4.30
N GLY A 125 7.76 10.95 5.32
CA GLY A 125 7.27 9.85 6.13
C GLY A 125 5.92 10.13 6.81
N VAL A 126 5.64 11.39 7.10
CA VAL A 126 4.38 11.85 7.73
C VAL A 126 3.20 11.82 6.76
N LYS A 127 3.40 11.79 5.43
CA LYS A 127 2.28 11.71 4.48
C LYS A 127 1.56 10.37 4.69
N ASN A 128 0.24 10.44 4.88
CA ASN A 128 -0.61 9.28 5.03
C ASN A 128 -0.96 8.72 3.64
N ASP A 129 -0.95 7.40 3.51
CA ASP A 129 -1.31 6.70 2.28
C ASP A 129 -2.77 6.97 1.89
N GLN A 130 -3.66 7.23 2.85
CA GLN A 130 -5.07 7.58 2.59
C GLN A 130 -5.23 8.90 1.84
N SER A 131 -4.45 9.92 2.21
CA SER A 131 -4.51 11.20 1.50
C SER A 131 -3.86 11.06 0.13
N ASP A 132 -2.77 10.30 0.02
CA ASP A 132 -2.14 10.03 -1.27
C ASP A 132 -3.02 9.20 -2.21
N SER A 133 -3.96 8.40 -1.70
CA SER A 133 -4.89 7.63 -2.52
C SER A 133 -6.00 8.46 -3.14
N ALA A 134 -6.43 9.51 -2.45
CA ALA A 134 -7.44 10.43 -2.95
C ALA A 134 -6.92 11.32 -4.08
N ASP A 135 -5.60 11.47 -4.19
CA ASP A 135 -4.93 12.31 -5.19
C ASP A 135 -4.81 11.62 -6.58
N PHE A 136 -4.97 10.28 -6.68
CA PHE A 136 -4.67 9.49 -7.90
C PHE A 136 -5.86 8.67 -8.40
N THR A 137 -6.90 9.39 -8.82
CA THR A 137 -8.12 8.81 -9.42
C THR A 137 -8.51 9.44 -10.75
N HIS A 138 -7.66 10.31 -11.29
CA HIS A 138 -7.94 11.06 -12.52
C HIS A 138 -7.76 10.22 -13.79
N ASP A 139 -7.05 9.10 -13.70
CA ASP A 139 -6.67 8.23 -14.82
C ASP A 139 -7.30 6.84 -14.73
N ILE A 140 -8.33 6.68 -13.89
CA ILE A 140 -9.14 5.45 -13.81
C ILE A 140 -9.83 5.26 -15.16
N GLN A 141 -9.63 4.09 -15.76
CA GLN A 141 -10.26 3.69 -17.01
C GLN A 141 -11.17 2.49 -16.79
N GLU A 142 -12.16 2.33 -17.67
CA GLU A 142 -13.02 1.15 -17.69
C GLU A 142 -12.19 -0.13 -17.78
N ASN A 143 -12.63 -1.17 -17.06
CA ASN A 143 -11.94 -2.46 -16.95
C ASN A 143 -10.51 -2.40 -16.37
N ASP A 144 -10.12 -1.32 -15.70
CA ASP A 144 -8.95 -1.36 -14.83
C ASP A 144 -9.25 -2.23 -13.60
N LEU A 145 -8.27 -2.98 -13.11
CA LEU A 145 -8.32 -3.67 -11.82
C LEU A 145 -7.35 -3.03 -10.83
N PHE A 146 -7.86 -2.52 -9.72
CA PHE A 146 -7.04 -1.97 -8.64
C PHE A 146 -6.83 -2.99 -7.52
N LEU A 147 -5.58 -3.40 -7.30
CA LEU A 147 -5.17 -4.20 -6.14
C LEU A 147 -4.47 -3.29 -5.15
N ARG A 148 -5.17 -2.92 -4.07
CA ARG A 148 -4.69 -1.93 -3.11
C ARG A 148 -4.92 -2.41 -1.68
N ASP A 149 -4.00 -2.03 -0.79
CA ASP A 149 -4.18 -2.31 0.64
C ASP A 149 -5.20 -1.36 1.28
N LEU A 150 -5.68 -1.71 2.47
CA LEU A 150 -6.64 -0.96 3.27
C LEU A 150 -6.25 0.52 3.44
N GLY A 151 -4.96 0.80 3.61
CA GLY A 151 -4.44 2.16 3.74
C GLY A 151 -4.74 3.03 2.52
N TYR A 152 -4.99 2.42 1.36
CA TYR A 152 -5.25 3.10 0.10
C TYR A 152 -6.72 3.10 -0.34
N CYS A 153 -7.58 2.31 0.29
CA CYS A 153 -8.97 2.16 -0.11
C CYS A 153 -9.90 3.05 0.72
N THR A 154 -9.95 4.32 0.34
CA THR A 154 -10.94 5.27 0.87
C THR A 154 -12.30 5.07 0.21
N ILE A 155 -13.40 5.41 0.89
CA ILE A 155 -14.75 5.36 0.30
C ILE A 155 -14.83 6.20 -0.98
N LYS A 156 -14.19 7.36 -0.99
CA LYS A 156 -14.10 8.24 -2.17
C LYS A 156 -13.41 7.52 -3.34
N PHE A 157 -12.29 6.84 -3.08
CA PHE A 157 -11.58 6.04 -4.08
C PHE A 157 -12.48 4.93 -4.66
N LEU A 158 -13.09 4.13 -3.80
CA LEU A 158 -13.98 3.05 -4.22
C LEU A 158 -15.16 3.56 -5.05
N ASN A 159 -15.72 4.71 -4.69
CA ASN A 159 -16.80 5.33 -5.44
C ASN A 159 -16.35 5.73 -6.85
N MET A 160 -15.16 6.34 -6.98
CA MET A 160 -14.61 6.72 -8.28
C MET A 160 -14.27 5.52 -9.16
N VAL A 161 -13.76 4.43 -8.58
CA VAL A 161 -13.52 3.17 -9.31
C VAL A 161 -14.85 2.59 -9.83
N ASN A 162 -15.87 2.53 -8.96
CA ASN A 162 -17.19 2.06 -9.35
C ASN A 162 -17.84 2.94 -10.42
N SER A 163 -17.76 4.27 -10.30
CA SER A 163 -18.27 5.20 -11.31
C SER A 163 -17.53 5.12 -12.64
N GLY A 164 -16.26 4.68 -12.64
CA GLY A 164 -15.45 4.48 -13.83
C GLY A 164 -15.58 3.11 -14.49
N ASN A 165 -16.55 2.29 -14.09
CA ASN A 165 -16.69 0.88 -14.54
C ASN A 165 -15.39 0.08 -14.39
N ALA A 166 -14.64 0.36 -13.33
CA ALA A 166 -13.42 -0.33 -13.00
C ALA A 166 -13.63 -1.27 -11.80
N PHE A 167 -12.71 -2.20 -11.64
CA PHE A 167 -12.72 -3.21 -10.62
C PHE A 167 -11.72 -2.89 -9.53
N PHE A 168 -11.99 -3.34 -8.30
CA PHE A 168 -11.02 -3.29 -7.22
C PHE A 168 -11.05 -4.59 -6.43
N VAL A 169 -9.92 -4.91 -5.80
CA VAL A 169 -9.82 -5.88 -4.72
C VAL A 169 -9.05 -5.21 -3.58
N SER A 170 -9.67 -5.15 -2.41
CA SER A 170 -9.04 -4.61 -1.21
C SER A 170 -9.53 -5.29 0.04
N ARG A 171 -8.65 -5.29 1.05
CA ARG A 171 -9.06 -5.54 2.43
C ARG A 171 -10.01 -4.44 2.89
N LEU A 172 -11.03 -4.81 3.63
CA LEU A 172 -11.99 -3.86 4.18
C LEU A 172 -11.60 -3.45 5.60
N SER A 173 -11.84 -2.17 5.94
CA SER A 173 -11.60 -1.67 7.30
C SER A 173 -12.58 -2.34 8.26
N PRO A 174 -12.14 -2.77 9.45
CA PRO A 174 -13.05 -3.19 10.52
C PRO A 174 -14.08 -2.13 10.91
N GLN A 175 -13.80 -0.85 10.61
CA GLN A 175 -14.68 0.29 10.91
C GLN A 175 -15.61 0.65 9.74
N SER A 176 -15.52 -0.05 8.60
CA SER A 176 -16.38 0.22 7.46
C SER A 176 -17.81 -0.21 7.76
N ASN A 177 -18.77 0.67 7.47
CA ASN A 177 -20.17 0.30 7.52
C ASN A 177 -20.54 -0.49 6.25
N ILE A 178 -20.95 -1.74 6.44
CA ILE A 178 -21.40 -2.67 5.40
C ILE A 178 -22.90 -2.85 5.58
N TYR A 179 -23.68 -2.81 4.52
CA TYR A 179 -25.14 -2.96 4.55
C TYR A 179 -25.55 -4.08 3.60
N PRO A 180 -26.51 -4.95 3.99
CA PRO A 180 -26.97 -6.03 3.12
C PRO A 180 -27.72 -5.53 1.89
N ASP A 181 -28.39 -4.38 2.01
CA ASP A 181 -29.10 -3.71 0.93
C ASP A 181 -28.89 -2.19 0.99
N GLN A 182 -29.28 -1.50 -0.09
CA GLN A 182 -29.04 -0.06 -0.25
C GLN A 182 -29.86 0.80 0.72
N GLN A 183 -31.06 0.33 1.12
CA GLN A 183 -32.03 1.07 1.93
C GLN A 183 -31.95 0.71 3.42
N SER A 184 -31.24 -0.35 3.77
CA SER A 184 -31.10 -0.84 5.12
C SER A 184 -30.34 0.18 5.97
N ASN A 185 -30.88 0.39 7.17
CA ASN A 185 -30.20 1.12 8.22
C ASN A 185 -29.29 0.21 9.05
N ASP A 186 -29.52 -1.09 9.01
CA ASP A 186 -28.79 -2.08 9.80
C ASP A 186 -27.55 -2.55 9.06
N SER A 187 -26.41 -2.40 9.74
CA SER A 187 -25.14 -2.92 9.22
C SER A 187 -25.12 -4.44 9.26
N LEU A 188 -24.46 -5.04 8.29
CA LEU A 188 -24.24 -6.48 8.21
C LEU A 188 -23.49 -6.98 9.46
N ASP A 189 -24.11 -7.91 10.19
CA ASP A 189 -23.55 -8.41 11.44
C ASP A 189 -22.44 -9.44 11.18
N ALA A 190 -21.22 -9.04 11.53
CA ALA A 190 -20.03 -9.89 11.48
C ALA A 190 -20.17 -11.17 12.32
N ARG A 191 -20.88 -11.13 13.45
CA ARG A 191 -21.08 -12.30 14.32
C ARG A 191 -21.93 -13.37 13.63
N ASN A 192 -23.01 -12.94 12.98
CA ASN A 192 -23.87 -13.85 12.24
C ASN A 192 -23.13 -14.53 11.08
N CYS A 193 -22.26 -13.80 10.39
CA CYS A 193 -21.41 -14.36 9.34
C CYS A 193 -20.40 -15.36 9.91
N LEU A 194 -19.74 -15.02 11.01
CA LEU A 194 -18.81 -15.92 11.71
C LEU A 194 -19.49 -17.22 12.17
N ASN A 195 -20.69 -17.11 12.73
CA ASN A 195 -21.47 -18.26 13.18
C ASN A 195 -21.86 -19.18 12.02
N LYS A 196 -22.23 -18.62 10.86
CA LYS A 196 -22.50 -19.40 9.64
C LYS A 196 -21.26 -20.14 9.14
N LEU A 197 -20.10 -19.46 9.05
CA LEU A 197 -18.84 -20.06 8.64
C LEU A 197 -18.48 -21.25 9.54
N LYS A 198 -18.56 -21.09 10.86
CA LYS A 198 -18.27 -22.16 11.84
C LYS A 198 -19.29 -23.29 11.80
N LYS A 199 -20.59 -22.98 11.72
CA LYS A 199 -21.66 -23.98 11.73
C LYS A 199 -21.59 -24.89 10.51
N HIS A 200 -21.26 -24.33 9.35
CA HIS A 200 -21.21 -25.07 8.09
C HIS A 200 -19.79 -25.51 7.69
N ASN A 201 -18.80 -25.26 8.53
CA ASN A 201 -17.38 -25.56 8.26
C ASN A 201 -16.90 -25.03 6.90
N LEU A 202 -17.27 -23.79 6.58
CA LEU A 202 -16.91 -23.13 5.32
C LEU A 202 -15.57 -22.40 5.45
N GLU A 203 -14.73 -22.51 4.42
CA GLU A 203 -13.48 -21.75 4.34
C GLU A 203 -13.73 -20.25 4.15
N PHE A 204 -14.69 -19.92 3.28
CA PHE A 204 -15.15 -18.56 3.04
C PHE A 204 -16.64 -18.53 2.68
N MET A 205 -17.23 -17.34 2.73
CA MET A 205 -18.56 -17.06 2.21
C MET A 205 -18.55 -15.75 1.44
N GLU A 206 -19.44 -15.63 0.45
CA GLU A 206 -19.59 -14.44 -0.37
C GLU A 206 -20.94 -13.80 -0.14
N VAL A 207 -20.96 -12.47 -0.02
CA VAL A 207 -22.20 -11.71 0.19
C VAL A 207 -22.18 -10.46 -0.69
N GLN A 208 -23.27 -10.24 -1.42
CA GLN A 208 -23.51 -8.95 -2.07
C GLN A 208 -23.92 -7.94 -1.01
N ALA A 209 -23.23 -6.81 -0.94
CA ALA A 209 -23.43 -5.80 0.08
C ALA A 209 -23.14 -4.40 -0.45
N TYR A 210 -23.38 -3.40 0.40
CA TYR A 210 -23.14 -2.00 0.10
C TYR A 210 -22.20 -1.40 1.16
N ILE A 211 -21.17 -0.68 0.73
CA ILE A 211 -20.20 -0.04 1.63
C ILE A 211 -20.38 1.47 1.62
N GLY A 212 -20.23 2.07 2.80
CA GLY A 212 -20.31 3.52 2.99
C GLY A 212 -21.69 3.97 3.46
N LYS A 213 -21.70 4.93 4.39
CA LYS A 213 -22.94 5.38 5.03
C LYS A 213 -23.83 6.18 4.06
N LYS A 214 -23.23 6.98 3.19
CA LYS A 214 -23.95 7.83 2.23
C LYS A 214 -23.86 7.28 0.80
N GLU A 215 -22.68 6.82 0.44
CA GLU A 215 -22.31 6.45 -0.93
C GLU A 215 -22.94 5.13 -1.37
N ARG A 216 -23.14 4.18 -0.43
CA ARG A 216 -23.76 2.87 -0.69
C ARG A 216 -23.19 2.21 -1.94
N ILE A 217 -21.88 1.99 -1.95
CA ILE A 217 -21.16 1.43 -3.10
C ILE A 217 -21.44 -0.08 -3.15
N PRO A 218 -21.98 -0.62 -4.25
CA PRO A 218 -22.26 -2.05 -4.37
C PRO A 218 -20.96 -2.84 -4.46
N VAL A 219 -20.84 -3.88 -3.65
CA VAL A 219 -19.64 -4.71 -3.57
C VAL A 219 -19.99 -6.18 -3.36
N ARG A 220 -19.06 -7.04 -3.77
CA ARG A 220 -19.01 -8.42 -3.33
C ARG A 220 -18.03 -8.53 -2.17
N VAL A 221 -18.52 -9.02 -1.04
CA VAL A 221 -17.74 -9.19 0.18
C VAL A 221 -17.41 -10.65 0.36
N VAL A 222 -16.12 -10.97 0.36
CA VAL A 222 -15.58 -12.30 0.65
C VAL A 222 -15.15 -12.32 2.12
N ILE A 223 -15.77 -13.23 2.87
CA ILE A 223 -15.62 -13.33 4.32
C ILE A 223 -14.96 -14.67 4.62
N SER A 224 -13.80 -14.65 5.28
CA SER A 224 -13.10 -15.87 5.69
C SER A 224 -12.63 -15.81 7.14
N LEU A 225 -12.35 -16.99 7.72
CA LEU A 225 -11.78 -17.09 9.06
C LEU A 225 -10.30 -16.66 9.03
N ALA A 226 -9.91 -15.80 9.97
CA ALA A 226 -8.50 -15.52 10.20
C ALA A 226 -7.83 -16.78 10.79
N ASP A 227 -6.61 -17.07 10.35
CA ASP A 227 -5.80 -18.13 10.94
C ASP A 227 -5.53 -17.84 12.44
N ALA A 228 -5.25 -18.90 13.20
CA ALA A 228 -5.11 -18.81 14.66
C ALA A 228 -3.91 -17.93 15.10
N GLU A 229 -2.85 -17.83 14.31
CA GLU A 229 -1.68 -17.00 14.62
C GLU A 229 -1.95 -15.51 14.38
N THR A 230 -2.54 -15.20 13.22
CA THR A 230 -3.00 -13.87 12.82
C THR A 230 -4.04 -13.36 13.81
N TYR A 231 -4.96 -14.22 14.25
CA TYR A 231 -5.90 -13.90 15.32
C TYR A 231 -5.18 -13.52 16.62
N LYS A 232 -4.31 -14.40 17.15
CA LYS A 232 -3.55 -14.14 18.39
C LYS A 232 -2.71 -12.86 18.29
N LYS A 233 -2.11 -12.61 17.12
CA LYS A 233 -1.29 -11.42 16.85
C LYS A 233 -2.15 -10.14 16.83
N ARG A 234 -3.34 -10.19 16.22
CA ARG A 234 -4.31 -9.08 16.22
C ARG A 234 -4.81 -8.81 17.63
N LEU A 235 -5.25 -9.83 18.35
CA LEU A 235 -5.70 -9.72 19.74
C LEU A 235 -4.62 -9.09 20.62
N ARG A 236 -3.37 -9.56 20.54
CA ARG A 236 -2.24 -9.00 21.29
C ARG A 236 -1.97 -7.53 20.98
N LYS A 237 -2.11 -7.11 19.71
CA LYS A 237 -1.94 -5.70 19.32
C LYS A 237 -3.10 -4.85 19.84
N THR A 238 -4.34 -5.28 19.63
CA THR A 238 -5.54 -4.55 20.06
C THR A 238 -5.61 -4.43 21.57
N SER A 239 -5.28 -5.49 22.34
CA SER A 239 -5.21 -5.43 23.80
C SER A 239 -4.13 -4.48 24.31
N LYS A 240 -2.97 -4.39 23.64
CA LYS A 240 -1.93 -3.42 24.01
C LYS A 240 -2.39 -1.98 23.76
N GLN A 241 -3.01 -1.73 22.60
CA GLN A 241 -3.56 -0.41 22.27
C GLN A 241 -4.73 0.00 23.17
N ALA A 242 -5.64 -0.93 23.45
CA ALA A 242 -6.81 -0.67 24.28
C ALA A 242 -6.41 -0.42 25.76
N LYS A 243 -5.42 -1.16 26.28
CA LYS A 243 -4.82 -0.89 27.60
C LYS A 243 -4.14 0.49 27.66
N SER A 244 -3.44 0.91 26.59
CA SER A 244 -2.85 2.25 26.55
C SER A 244 -3.88 3.38 26.40
N ALA A 245 -5.11 3.06 25.96
CA ALA A 245 -6.19 4.01 25.71
C ALA A 245 -7.36 3.90 26.71
N GLY A 246 -7.26 3.05 27.74
CA GLY A 246 -8.29 2.85 28.77
C GLY A 246 -9.57 2.13 28.30
N ASN A 247 -9.56 1.48 27.14
CA ASN A 247 -10.75 0.86 26.54
C ASN A 247 -10.72 -0.68 26.60
N ASN A 248 -11.90 -1.31 26.54
CA ASN A 248 -12.05 -2.77 26.40
C ASN A 248 -12.01 -3.19 24.92
N VAL A 249 -11.44 -4.36 24.63
CA VAL A 249 -11.30 -4.90 23.26
C VAL A 249 -12.61 -5.58 22.85
N SER A 250 -13.16 -5.22 21.68
CA SER A 250 -14.23 -5.98 21.04
C SER A 250 -13.67 -7.15 20.22
N ASP A 251 -13.95 -8.37 20.67
CA ASP A 251 -13.28 -9.62 20.27
C ASP A 251 -13.53 -10.04 18.81
N HIS A 252 -14.66 -9.61 18.23
CA HIS A 252 -15.21 -10.21 16.99
C HIS A 252 -14.57 -9.69 15.70
N SER A 253 -14.06 -8.46 15.68
CA SER A 253 -13.37 -7.88 14.51
C SER A 253 -12.03 -8.57 14.21
N CYS A 254 -11.46 -9.26 15.21
CA CYS A 254 -10.17 -9.92 15.09
C CYS A 254 -10.25 -11.28 14.35
N PHE A 255 -11.43 -11.93 14.36
CA PHE A 255 -11.63 -13.28 13.80
C PHE A 255 -11.94 -13.31 12.32
N VAL A 256 -12.44 -12.22 11.76
CA VAL A 256 -12.97 -12.21 10.40
C VAL A 256 -12.05 -11.42 9.49
N ARG A 257 -11.73 -12.00 8.34
CA ARG A 257 -11.09 -11.30 7.24
C ARG A 257 -12.16 -10.92 6.23
N TRP A 258 -12.23 -9.63 5.95
CA TRP A 258 -13.15 -9.04 4.99
C TRP A 258 -12.34 -8.58 3.78
N ASP A 259 -12.49 -9.29 2.67
CA ASP A 259 -11.96 -8.87 1.39
C ASP A 259 -13.15 -8.40 0.53
N THR A 260 -12.98 -7.28 -0.16
CA THR A 260 -14.02 -6.66 -0.97
C THR A 260 -13.59 -6.63 -2.41
N GLN A 261 -14.54 -6.93 -3.28
CA GLN A 261 -14.36 -6.89 -4.71
C GLN A 261 -15.48 -6.07 -5.34
N ALA A 262 -15.17 -5.36 -6.43
CA ALA A 262 -16.20 -4.72 -7.24
C ALA A 262 -17.19 -5.78 -7.78
N LYS A 263 -18.44 -5.36 -7.99
CA LYS A 263 -19.47 -6.24 -8.55
C LYS A 263 -19.10 -6.56 -10.01
N THR A 264 -19.06 -7.85 -10.35
CA THR A 264 -19.01 -8.30 -11.74
C THR A 264 -20.42 -8.26 -12.32
N SER A 265 -20.57 -7.58 -13.46
CA SER A 265 -21.76 -7.53 -14.30
C SER A 265 -22.24 -8.92 -14.70
#